data_AF-A0A6B8VWX2-F1
#
_entry.id   AF-A0A6B8VWX2-F1
#
_cell.length_a   1.000
_cell.length_b   1.000
_cell.length_c   1.000
_cell.angle_alpha   90.00
_cell.angle_beta   90.00
_cell.angle_gamma   90.00
#
_symmetry.space_group_name_H-M   'P 1'
#
loop_
_entity.id
_entity.type
_entity.pdbx_description
1 polymer ?
#
loop_
_entity_poly.entity_id
_entity_poly.type
_entity_poly.pdbx_seq_one_letter_code
_entity_poly.pdbx_strand_id
1 'polypeptide(L)'
;MTTETFLAPEGLARLGDLVGRRLLAYGTDLELDEGIGAFGVWLQFEQGWITIEFVEQVIDFPDGERVESVLTVHPLTGIDPGGDAYELAGRIVEITRIQDRIAQINRLEESIEWEWWRDSGLRFRLDSGQELLIHCASPVVIEVKMQAGPAGTLRPDAPGRVYQAGERRRYEYGNREIALRT
;
A
#
# COMPACT_ATOMS: atom_id res chain seq x y z
N MET A 1 7.53 -20.10 -11.45
CA MET A 1 8.53 -19.06 -11.07
C MET A 1 7.79 -18.01 -10.26
N THR A 2 8.37 -17.51 -9.18
CA THR A 2 7.82 -16.41 -8.38
C THR A 2 8.35 -15.09 -8.92
N THR A 3 7.47 -14.19 -9.36
CA THR A 3 7.86 -12.81 -9.65
C THR A 3 7.78 -12.08 -8.31
N GLU A 4 8.93 -11.80 -7.70
CA GLU A 4 8.97 -11.14 -6.39
C GLU A 4 9.11 -9.63 -6.59
N THR A 5 8.02 -8.87 -6.44
CA THR A 5 8.09 -7.43 -6.28
C THR A 5 7.88 -7.09 -4.82
N PHE A 6 8.90 -6.47 -4.22
CA PHE A 6 8.81 -5.92 -2.88
C PHE A 6 9.04 -4.41 -2.97
N LEU A 7 8.54 -3.70 -1.97
CA LEU A 7 9.03 -2.36 -1.66
C LEU A 7 10.56 -2.34 -1.74
N ALA A 8 11.10 -1.43 -2.54
CA ALA A 8 12.54 -1.32 -2.74
C ALA A 8 13.27 -1.20 -1.39
N PRO A 9 14.51 -1.72 -1.26
CA PRO A 9 15.25 -1.70 0.00
C PRO A 9 15.35 -0.31 0.64
N GLU A 10 15.48 0.74 -0.18
CA GLU A 10 15.49 2.13 0.29
C GLU A 10 14.15 2.56 0.88
N GLY A 11 13.03 2.14 0.27
CA GLY A 11 11.69 2.40 0.81
C GLY A 11 11.49 1.69 2.14
N LEU A 12 11.96 0.44 2.26
CA LEU A 12 11.94 -0.31 3.52
C LEU A 12 12.77 0.38 4.61
N ALA A 13 13.97 0.84 4.28
CA ALA A 13 14.82 1.57 5.21
C ALA A 13 14.15 2.87 5.68
N ARG A 14 13.56 3.64 4.75
CA ARG A 14 12.82 4.86 5.07
C ARG A 14 11.65 4.59 6.01
N LEU A 15 10.87 3.53 5.78
CA LEU A 15 9.81 3.14 6.71
C LEU A 15 10.37 2.75 8.08
N GLY A 16 11.48 2.00 8.11
CA GLY A 16 12.17 1.65 9.35
C GLY A 16 12.55 2.88 10.18
N ASP A 17 13.06 3.91 9.51
CA ASP A 17 13.44 5.18 10.14
C ASP A 17 12.25 5.98 10.72
N LEU A 18 11.02 5.67 10.33
CA LEU A 18 9.81 6.29 10.88
C LEU A 18 9.40 5.69 12.23
N VAL A 19 9.82 4.45 12.53
CA VAL A 19 9.52 3.82 13.82
C VAL A 19 10.18 4.64 14.93
N GLY A 20 9.40 4.98 15.95
CA GLY A 20 9.80 5.85 17.03
C GLY A 20 9.64 7.34 16.74
N ARG A 21 9.25 7.77 15.53
CA ARG A 21 8.93 9.18 15.24
C ARG A 21 7.51 9.54 15.64
N ARG A 22 7.27 10.82 15.92
CA ARG A 22 5.96 11.37 16.26
C ARG A 22 5.22 11.77 14.98
N LEU A 23 4.19 11.01 14.63
CA LEU A 23 3.19 11.41 13.65
C LEU A 23 2.35 12.55 14.23
N LEU A 24 2.08 13.57 13.42
CA LEU A 24 1.27 14.73 13.79
C LEU A 24 -0.07 14.71 13.04
N ALA A 25 -0.02 14.52 11.73
CA ALA A 25 -1.16 14.49 10.85
C ALA A 25 -0.86 13.63 9.62
N TYR A 26 -1.91 13.32 8.86
CA TYR A 26 -1.81 12.68 7.56
C TYR A 26 -2.78 13.34 6.58
N GLY A 27 -2.57 13.14 5.28
CA GLY A 27 -3.45 13.70 4.26
C GLY A 27 -3.07 13.24 2.86
N THR A 28 -3.64 13.92 1.87
CA THR A 28 -3.34 13.75 0.45
C THR A 28 -3.14 15.12 -0.18
N ASP A 29 -2.37 15.20 -1.25
CA ASP A 29 -2.05 16.40 -2.02
C ASP A 29 -3.20 16.88 -2.93
N LEU A 30 -4.27 16.09 -3.07
CA LEU A 30 -5.42 16.38 -3.94
C LEU A 30 -6.70 16.63 -3.13
N GLU A 31 -7.37 17.76 -3.41
CA GLU A 31 -8.79 17.94 -3.07
C GLU A 31 -9.62 16.96 -3.95
N LEU A 32 -10.31 16.00 -3.33
CA LEU A 32 -11.10 14.99 -4.02
C LEU A 32 -12.43 15.56 -4.53
N ASP A 33 -12.38 16.46 -5.52
CA ASP A 33 -13.55 16.76 -6.34
C ASP A 33 -13.57 15.86 -7.58
N GLU A 34 -14.65 15.08 -7.72
CA GLU A 34 -15.02 14.29 -8.90
C GLU A 34 -14.05 13.19 -9.38
N GLY A 35 -13.94 12.11 -8.59
CA GLY A 35 -13.74 10.77 -9.15
C GLY A 35 -12.33 10.36 -9.57
N ILE A 36 -11.30 11.08 -9.15
CA ILE A 36 -9.90 10.66 -9.29
C ILE A 36 -9.37 10.31 -7.90
N GLY A 37 -9.05 9.04 -7.66
CA GLY A 37 -8.43 8.58 -6.41
C GLY A 37 -7.05 9.21 -6.23
N ALA A 38 -6.67 9.49 -4.99
CA ALA A 38 -5.33 9.96 -4.68
C ALA A 38 -4.28 8.91 -5.10
N PHE A 39 -3.24 9.35 -5.82
CA PHE A 39 -2.10 8.51 -6.20
C PHE A 39 -1.12 8.29 -5.03
N GLY A 40 -1.24 9.13 -4.00
CA GLY A 40 -0.38 9.09 -2.84
C GLY A 40 -0.98 9.80 -1.64
N VAL A 41 -0.27 9.65 -0.54
CA VAL A 41 -0.63 10.20 0.76
C VAL A 41 0.64 10.78 1.38
N TRP A 42 0.47 11.75 2.27
CA TRP A 42 1.57 12.28 3.04
C TRP A 42 1.35 12.07 4.53
N LEU A 43 2.46 11.89 5.26
CA LEU A 43 2.47 11.85 6.73
C LEU A 43 3.35 13.00 7.24
N GLN A 44 2.81 13.77 8.17
CA GLN A 44 3.49 14.90 8.79
C GLN A 44 4.20 14.48 10.07
N PHE A 45 5.46 14.86 10.18
CA PHE A 45 6.33 14.73 11.35
C PHE A 45 6.88 16.10 11.74
N GLU A 46 7.51 16.19 12.92
CA GLU A 46 8.15 17.44 13.38
C GLU A 46 9.23 17.96 12.41
N GLN A 47 9.92 17.06 11.70
CA GLN A 47 11.01 17.43 10.78
C GLN A 47 10.53 17.72 9.36
N GLY A 48 9.25 17.47 9.05
CA GLY A 48 8.70 17.62 7.70
C GLY A 48 7.73 16.50 7.33
N TRP A 49 7.55 16.29 6.03
CA TRP A 49 6.58 15.37 5.45
C TRP A 49 7.28 14.22 4.73
N ILE A 50 6.69 13.03 4.82
CA ILE A 50 7.02 11.93 3.92
C ILE A 50 5.83 11.69 2.99
N THR A 51 6.10 11.40 1.72
CA THR A 51 5.06 11.01 0.77
C THR A 51 5.17 9.52 0.49
N ILE A 52 4.02 8.85 0.45
CA ILE A 52 3.86 7.44 0.08
C ILE A 52 2.99 7.42 -1.16
N GLU A 53 3.50 6.91 -2.25
CA GLU A 53 2.82 6.87 -3.55
C GLU A 53 2.67 5.46 -4.06
N PHE A 54 1.69 5.28 -4.92
CA PHE A 54 1.44 4.06 -5.67
C PHE A 54 1.66 4.38 -7.14
N VAL A 55 2.78 3.93 -7.69
CA VAL A 55 3.22 4.27 -9.05
C VAL A 55 2.95 3.10 -9.99
N GLU A 56 2.36 3.37 -11.15
CA GLU A 56 2.21 2.35 -12.20
C GLU A 56 3.57 1.93 -12.76
N GLN A 57 3.83 0.63 -12.76
CA GLN A 57 5.03 0.03 -13.34
C GLN A 57 4.65 -1.13 -14.25
N VAL A 58 5.41 -1.28 -15.35
CA VAL A 58 5.30 -2.45 -16.22
C VAL A 58 6.08 -3.60 -15.58
N ILE A 59 5.40 -4.71 -15.36
CA ILE A 59 5.93 -5.94 -14.78
C ILE A 59 5.83 -7.07 -15.80
N ASP A 60 6.95 -7.75 -16.02
CA ASP A 60 7.03 -8.93 -16.87
C ASP A 60 6.50 -10.17 -16.15
N PHE A 61 5.34 -10.67 -16.56
CA PHE A 61 4.82 -11.98 -16.15
C PHE A 61 5.12 -13.03 -17.22
N PRO A 62 5.14 -14.34 -16.87
CA PRO A 62 5.35 -15.40 -17.85
C PRO A 62 4.35 -15.42 -19.02
N ASP A 63 3.17 -14.84 -18.86
CA ASP A 63 2.13 -14.73 -19.88
C ASP A 63 2.05 -13.36 -20.57
N GLY A 64 2.94 -12.43 -20.24
CA GLY A 64 3.05 -11.11 -20.87
C GLY A 64 3.31 -9.97 -19.87
N GLU A 65 3.50 -8.76 -20.39
CA GLU A 65 3.60 -7.55 -19.58
C GLU A 65 2.25 -7.18 -18.96
N ARG A 66 2.27 -6.72 -17.71
CA ARG A 66 1.11 -6.13 -17.02
C ARG A 66 1.52 -4.81 -16.37
N VAL A 67 0.59 -3.87 -16.33
CA VAL A 67 0.76 -2.63 -15.55
C VAL A 67 0.25 -2.90 -14.15
N GLU A 68 1.12 -2.69 -13.16
CA GLU A 68 0.85 -2.93 -11.76
C GLU A 68 1.16 -1.70 -10.92
N SER A 69 0.37 -1.47 -9.88
CA SER A 69 0.60 -0.41 -8.92
C SER A 69 1.64 -0.83 -7.87
N VAL A 70 2.75 -0.11 -7.78
CA VAL A 70 3.89 -0.38 -6.90
C VAL A 70 4.04 0.71 -5.84
N LEU A 71 4.07 0.30 -4.56
CA LEU A 71 4.27 1.20 -3.42
C LEU A 71 5.69 1.79 -3.42
N THR A 72 5.75 3.11 -3.36
CA THR A 72 6.97 3.92 -3.29
C THR A 72 6.93 4.81 -2.06
N VAL A 73 8.04 4.85 -1.32
CA VAL A 73 8.20 5.72 -0.14
C VAL A 73 9.28 6.74 -0.44
N HIS A 74 8.88 8.01 -0.49
CA HIS A 74 9.77 9.13 -0.78
C HIS A 74 10.57 9.55 0.45
N PRO A 75 11.70 10.25 0.28
CA PRO A 75 12.42 10.83 1.41
C PRO A 75 11.58 11.84 2.18
N LEU A 76 11.91 12.03 3.46
CA LEU A 76 11.34 13.12 4.24
C LEU A 76 11.81 14.47 3.69
N THR A 77 10.89 15.40 3.47
CA THR A 77 11.16 16.74 2.96
C THR A 77 10.57 17.81 3.88
N GLY A 78 11.11 19.02 3.86
CA GLY A 78 10.54 20.18 4.58
C GLY A 78 9.48 20.95 3.77
N ILE A 79 9.02 20.40 2.65
CA ILE A 79 8.08 21.06 1.75
C ILE A 79 6.68 20.53 2.05
N ASP A 80 5.75 21.42 2.34
CA ASP A 80 4.34 21.08 2.55
C ASP A 80 3.74 20.57 1.22
N PRO A 81 3.25 19.33 1.15
CA PRO A 81 2.62 18.76 -0.04
C PRO A 81 1.25 19.37 -0.36
N GLY A 82 0.65 20.16 0.55
CA GLY A 82 -0.68 20.75 0.37
C GLY A 82 -1.82 19.77 0.66
N GLY A 83 -3.04 20.20 0.32
CA GLY A 83 -4.29 19.48 0.61
C GLY A 83 -4.72 19.53 2.07
N ASP A 84 -5.74 18.74 2.41
CA ASP A 84 -6.34 18.74 3.74
C ASP A 84 -5.59 17.85 4.73
N ALA A 85 -5.34 18.40 5.92
CA ALA A 85 -4.68 17.72 7.02
C ALA A 85 -5.69 17.10 7.99
N TYR A 86 -5.50 15.82 8.30
CA TYR A 86 -6.25 15.10 9.33
C TYR A 86 -5.33 14.81 10.52
N GLU A 87 -5.66 15.34 11.69
CA GLU A 87 -4.85 15.16 12.90
C GLU A 87 -4.84 13.70 13.36
N LEU A 88 -3.64 13.18 13.63
CA LEU A 88 -3.45 11.86 14.24
C LEU A 88 -2.13 11.82 15.00
N ALA A 89 -2.14 12.44 16.18
CA ALA A 89 -0.93 12.57 16.99
C ALA A 89 -0.58 11.28 17.73
N GLY A 90 0.65 10.81 17.58
CA GLY A 90 1.20 9.67 18.32
C GLY A 90 2.58 9.26 17.86
N ARG A 91 3.31 8.52 18.68
CA ARG A 91 4.59 7.92 18.26
C ARG A 91 4.32 6.63 17.52
N ILE A 92 4.90 6.46 16.33
CA ILE A 92 4.83 5.20 15.59
C ILE A 92 5.60 4.14 16.37
N VAL A 93 4.91 3.08 16.80
CA VAL A 93 5.53 1.96 17.52
C VAL A 93 5.74 0.74 16.64
N GLU A 94 4.99 0.64 15.54
CA GLU A 94 5.09 -0.46 14.59
C GLU A 94 4.58 -0.03 13.23
N ILE A 95 5.21 -0.56 12.18
CA ILE A 95 4.73 -0.46 10.80
C ILE A 95 4.56 -1.88 10.28
N THR A 96 3.41 -2.15 9.68
CA THR A 96 3.08 -3.44 9.07
C THR A 96 2.80 -3.19 7.59
N ARG A 97 3.47 -3.95 6.72
CA ARG A 97 3.18 -3.95 5.29
C ARG A 97 2.00 -4.84 5.01
N ILE A 98 1.11 -4.38 4.15
CA ILE A 98 -0.02 -5.15 3.66
C ILE A 98 0.37 -5.64 2.28
N GLN A 99 0.27 -6.95 2.08
CA GLN A 99 0.63 -7.58 0.83
C GLN A 99 -0.55 -8.31 0.23
N ASP A 100 -0.88 -7.94 -1.00
CA ASP A 100 -1.85 -8.67 -1.80
C ASP A 100 -1.13 -9.67 -2.71
N ARG A 101 -1.71 -10.84 -2.81
CA ARG A 101 -1.32 -11.90 -3.72
C ARG A 101 -2.18 -11.87 -4.96
N ILE A 102 -1.55 -12.06 -6.11
CA ILE A 102 -2.22 -12.45 -7.35
C ILE A 102 -1.53 -13.72 -7.85
N ALA A 103 -2.31 -14.76 -8.09
CA ALA A 103 -1.77 -15.99 -8.66
C ALA A 103 -2.68 -16.52 -9.76
N GLN A 104 -2.06 -16.99 -10.83
CA GLN A 104 -2.73 -17.70 -11.90
C GLN A 104 -2.75 -19.19 -11.61
N ILE A 105 -3.94 -19.77 -11.58
CA ILE A 105 -4.17 -21.18 -11.28
C ILE A 105 -4.62 -21.91 -12.54
N ASN A 106 -3.92 -23.00 -12.85
CA ASN A 106 -4.34 -23.96 -13.85
C ASN A 106 -5.48 -24.81 -13.29
N ARG A 107 -6.66 -24.76 -13.91
CA ARG A 107 -7.86 -25.46 -13.40
C ARG A 107 -7.80 -26.98 -13.51
N LEU A 108 -7.08 -27.51 -14.50
CA LEU A 108 -7.04 -28.96 -14.75
C LEU A 108 -6.05 -29.65 -13.82
N GLU A 109 -4.94 -28.98 -13.54
CA GLU A 109 -3.84 -29.51 -12.75
C GLU A 109 -3.87 -29.04 -11.29
N GLU A 110 -4.78 -28.12 -10.96
CA GLU A 110 -4.85 -27.43 -9.66
C GLU A 110 -3.49 -26.87 -9.21
N SER A 111 -2.69 -26.42 -10.19
CA SER A 111 -1.32 -25.95 -10.00
C SER A 111 -1.23 -24.42 -10.16
N ILE A 112 -0.34 -23.80 -9.37
CA ILE A 112 0.00 -22.37 -9.52
C ILE A 112 0.99 -22.23 -10.67
N GLU A 113 0.59 -21.57 -11.74
CA GLU A 113 1.47 -21.31 -12.90
C GLU A 113 2.47 -20.20 -12.56
N TRP A 114 1.97 -19.13 -11.94
CA TRP A 114 2.77 -18.07 -11.35
C TRP A 114 2.06 -17.42 -10.18
N GLU A 115 2.85 -16.81 -9.32
CA GLU A 115 2.41 -16.06 -8.15
C GLU A 115 3.21 -14.76 -8.05
N TRP A 116 2.51 -13.71 -7.68
CA TRP A 116 3.05 -12.39 -7.40
C TRP A 116 2.48 -11.86 -6.09
N TRP A 117 3.33 -11.25 -5.29
CA TRP A 117 2.95 -10.52 -4.09
C TRP A 117 3.35 -9.08 -4.29
N ARG A 118 2.45 -8.15 -3.94
CA ARG A 118 2.70 -6.71 -4.01
C ARG A 118 2.50 -6.09 -2.64
N ASP A 119 3.32 -5.12 -2.28
CA ASP A 119 3.04 -4.27 -1.12
C ASP A 119 1.90 -3.30 -1.49
N SER A 120 0.68 -3.61 -1.09
CA SER A 120 -0.56 -2.88 -1.42
C SER A 120 -0.94 -1.83 -0.37
N GLY A 121 -0.26 -1.80 0.76
CA GLY A 121 -0.56 -0.84 1.82
C GLY A 121 0.38 -0.89 3.00
N LEU A 122 0.13 0.02 3.94
CA LEU A 122 0.87 0.17 5.17
C LEU A 122 -0.10 0.41 6.33
N ARG A 123 0.16 -0.23 7.46
CA ARG A 123 -0.47 0.07 8.74
C ARG A 123 0.57 0.65 9.69
N PHE A 124 0.24 1.78 10.29
CA PHE A 124 1.05 2.45 11.31
C PHE A 124 0.32 2.33 12.64
N ARG A 125 0.90 1.61 13.61
CA ARG A 125 0.38 1.55 14.98
C ARG A 125 1.04 2.63 15.82
N LEU A 126 0.25 3.34 16.62
CA LEU A 126 0.71 4.43 17.47
C LEU A 126 0.70 4.04 18.95
N ASP A 127 1.56 4.67 19.76
CA ASP A 127 1.59 4.51 21.22
C ASP A 127 0.31 5.02 21.91
N SER A 128 -0.47 5.88 21.25
CA SER A 128 -1.77 6.37 21.71
C SER A 128 -2.88 5.31 21.66
N GLY A 129 -2.61 4.11 21.12
CA GLY A 129 -3.61 3.07 20.89
C GLY A 129 -4.45 3.28 19.61
N GLN A 130 -4.09 4.25 18.79
CA GLN A 130 -4.64 4.46 17.45
C GLN A 130 -3.79 3.74 16.38
N GLU A 131 -4.36 3.54 15.20
CA GLU A 131 -3.65 3.13 14.00
C GLU A 131 -4.10 3.94 12.78
N LEU A 132 -3.20 4.08 11.81
CA LEU A 132 -3.48 4.58 10.47
C LEU A 132 -3.29 3.44 9.47
N LEU A 133 -4.29 3.19 8.65
CA LEU A 133 -4.28 2.24 7.55
C LEU A 133 -4.28 3.00 6.23
N ILE A 134 -3.26 2.79 5.41
CA ILE A 134 -3.14 3.29 4.04
C ILE A 134 -3.18 2.07 3.12
N HIS A 135 -4.15 2.00 2.20
CA HIS A 135 -4.34 0.82 1.36
C HIS A 135 -4.80 1.16 -0.06
N CYS A 136 -4.10 0.59 -1.05
CA CYS A 136 -4.48 0.61 -2.46
C CYS A 136 -4.90 -0.81 -2.86
N ALA A 137 -6.19 -1.13 -2.73
CA ALA A 137 -6.68 -2.51 -2.88
C ALA A 137 -6.67 -3.02 -4.33
N SER A 138 -6.73 -2.14 -5.32
CA SER A 138 -6.80 -2.53 -6.73
C SER A 138 -5.40 -2.51 -7.37
N PRO A 139 -5.04 -3.54 -8.17
CA PRO A 139 -3.82 -3.49 -8.98
C PRO A 139 -3.94 -2.58 -10.20
N VAL A 140 -5.17 -2.26 -10.63
CA VAL A 140 -5.47 -1.56 -11.89
C VAL A 140 -5.96 -0.13 -11.67
N VAL A 141 -6.63 0.14 -10.56
CA VAL A 141 -7.19 1.46 -10.25
C VAL A 141 -6.49 1.96 -9.00
N ILE A 142 -5.67 3.00 -9.13
CA ILE A 142 -4.97 3.58 -7.98
C ILE A 142 -5.97 4.44 -7.22
N GLU A 143 -6.62 3.82 -6.25
CA GLU A 143 -7.49 4.47 -5.28
C GLU A 143 -6.94 4.17 -3.89
N VAL A 144 -6.20 5.14 -3.35
CA VAL A 144 -5.64 5.00 -2.00
C VAL A 144 -6.68 5.41 -0.97
N LYS A 145 -6.98 4.48 -0.05
CA LYS A 145 -7.85 4.72 1.09
C LYS A 145 -7.03 4.90 2.35
N MET A 146 -7.38 5.93 3.12
CA MET A 146 -6.83 6.22 4.43
C MET A 146 -7.90 6.05 5.49
N GLN A 147 -7.63 5.24 6.50
CA GLN A 147 -8.53 5.02 7.63
C GLN A 147 -7.74 5.18 8.92
N ALA A 148 -8.24 5.98 9.85
CA ALA A 148 -7.70 6.10 11.20
C ALA A 148 -8.73 5.58 12.20
N GLY A 149 -8.26 4.92 13.27
CA GLY A 149 -9.13 4.42 14.31
C GLY A 149 -8.39 3.64 15.40
N PRO A 150 -9.11 3.03 16.35
CA PRO A 150 -8.49 2.22 17.40
C PRO A 150 -7.70 1.04 16.81
N ALA A 151 -6.53 0.76 17.38
CA ALA A 151 -5.66 -0.30 16.89
C ALA A 151 -6.37 -1.67 16.85
N GLY A 152 -6.21 -2.40 15.74
CA GLY A 152 -6.81 -3.70 15.50
C GLY A 152 -8.26 -3.69 15.00
N THR A 153 -8.85 -2.51 14.77
CA THR A 153 -10.23 -2.38 14.29
C THR A 153 -10.32 -2.19 12.77
N LEU A 154 -9.28 -1.65 12.13
CA LEU A 154 -9.30 -1.39 10.70
C LEU A 154 -8.99 -2.65 9.90
N ARG A 155 -9.49 -2.73 8.68
CA ARG A 155 -9.29 -3.88 7.78
C ARG A 155 -8.95 -3.40 6.38
N PRO A 156 -7.96 -4.02 5.71
CA PRO A 156 -7.73 -3.77 4.28
C PRO A 156 -8.99 -4.10 3.48
N ASP A 157 -9.35 -3.24 2.54
CA ASP A 157 -10.46 -3.46 1.63
C ASP A 157 -10.18 -4.64 0.68
N ALA A 158 -11.24 -5.32 0.24
CA ALA A 158 -11.14 -6.33 -0.82
C ALA A 158 -11.06 -5.64 -2.20
N PRO A 159 -10.24 -6.16 -3.14
CA PRO A 159 -10.24 -5.66 -4.52
C PRO A 159 -11.63 -5.84 -5.14
N GLY A 160 -12.19 -4.75 -5.69
CA GLY A 160 -13.54 -4.77 -6.27
C GLY A 160 -13.65 -5.59 -7.55
N ARG A 161 -13.15 -5.05 -8.67
CA ARG A 161 -13.17 -5.74 -9.98
C ARG A 161 -11.88 -6.51 -10.18
N VAL A 162 -12.02 -7.82 -10.29
CA VAL A 162 -10.88 -8.70 -10.38
C VAL A 162 -10.55 -9.14 -11.83
N TYR A 163 -11.49 -9.29 -12.79
CA TYR A 163 -11.16 -9.60 -14.21
C TYR A 163 -12.17 -9.17 -15.30
N GLN A 164 -11.66 -9.07 -16.54
CA GLN A 164 -12.41 -9.22 -17.80
C GLN A 164 -12.94 -10.66 -17.95
N ALA A 165 -14.25 -10.82 -18.13
CA ALA A 165 -14.88 -12.14 -18.27
C ALA A 165 -14.47 -12.82 -19.59
N GLY A 166 -14.03 -14.09 -19.56
CA GLY A 166 -13.97 -14.91 -20.77
C GLY A 166 -12.95 -16.05 -20.89
N GLU A 167 -11.96 -16.22 -20.00
CA GLU A 167 -10.85 -17.17 -20.27
C GLU A 167 -10.73 -18.37 -19.30
N ARG A 168 -10.05 -19.43 -19.78
CA ARG A 168 -9.77 -20.74 -19.13
C ARG A 168 -8.98 -20.66 -17.80
N ARG A 169 -8.65 -19.46 -17.32
CA ARG A 169 -7.74 -19.19 -16.20
C ARG A 169 -8.54 -18.75 -14.96
N ARG A 170 -8.09 -19.13 -13.76
CA ARG A 170 -8.61 -18.61 -12.49
C ARG A 170 -7.49 -17.82 -11.82
N TYR A 171 -7.83 -16.66 -11.31
CA TYR A 171 -6.93 -15.90 -10.46
C TYR A 171 -7.43 -15.91 -9.03
N GLU A 172 -6.50 -16.09 -8.11
CA GLU A 172 -6.79 -16.09 -6.68
C GLU A 172 -6.11 -14.92 -5.99
N TYR A 173 -6.90 -14.24 -5.18
CA TYR A 173 -6.45 -13.12 -4.37
C TYR A 173 -6.39 -13.54 -2.92
N GLY A 174 -5.26 -13.23 -2.30
CA GLY A 174 -5.03 -13.41 -0.88
C GLY A 174 -4.41 -12.13 -0.32
N ASN A 175 -4.56 -11.92 0.98
CA ASN A 175 -3.94 -10.81 1.68
C ASN A 175 -3.12 -11.37 2.84
N ARG A 176 -1.97 -10.75 3.11
CA ARG A 176 -1.19 -11.01 4.32
C ARG A 176 -0.61 -9.72 4.87
N GLU A 177 -0.37 -9.71 6.16
CA GLU A 177 0.30 -8.62 6.86
C GLU A 177 1.70 -9.06 7.26
N ILE A 178 2.71 -8.28 6.87
CA ILE A 178 4.13 -8.53 7.13
C ILE A 178 4.68 -7.38 7.95
N ALA A 179 4.98 -7.64 9.24
CA ALA A 179 5.66 -6.66 10.08
C ALA A 179 6.96 -6.19 9.43
N LEU A 180 7.24 -4.89 9.52
CA LEU A 180 8.52 -4.33 9.10
C LEU A 180 9.58 -4.85 10.09
N ARG A 181 10.33 -5.87 9.69
CA ARG A 181 11.44 -6.39 10.50
C ARG A 181 12.62 -5.43 10.33
N THR A 182 12.90 -4.61 11.34
CA THR A 182 14.16 -3.88 11.50
C THR A 182 15.33 -4.83 11.75
#